data_AF-A0A1Y3PHS7-F1
#
_entry.id   AF-A0A1Y3PHS7-F1
#
_cell.length_a   1.000
_cell.length_b   1.000
_cell.length_c   1.000
_cell.angle_alpha   90.00
_cell.angle_beta   90.00
_cell.angle_gamma   90.00
#
_symmetry.space_group_name_H-M   'P 1'
#
loop_
_entity.id
_entity.type
_entity.pdbx_description
1 polymer ?
#
loop_
_entity_poly.entity_id
_entity_poly.type
_entity_poly.pdbx_seq_one_letter_code
_entity_poly.pdbx_strand_id
1 'polypeptide(L)' 'MSMVNERRIETEEQYQKSLQWLVEKAQLIEHPLLDEQSREKLLRQYDFVASKVIEYRRNRSPKEKRKEEISDWLDD' A
#
# COMPACT_ATOMS: atom_id res chain seq x y z
N MET A 1 0.66 13.56 -22.78
CA MET A 1 0.87 13.49 -21.32
C MET A 1 -0.26 12.65 -20.75
N SER A 2 0.01 11.37 -20.49
CA SER A 2 -1.01 10.45 -19.99
C SER A 2 -1.32 10.79 -18.54
N MET A 3 -2.59 11.05 -18.24
CA MET A 3 -3.11 11.09 -16.88
C MET A 3 -2.87 9.72 -16.27
N VAL A 4 -1.84 9.60 -15.44
CA VAL A 4 -1.63 8.43 -14.58
C VAL A 4 -2.92 8.29 -13.79
N ASN A 5 -3.50 7.09 -13.82
CA ASN A 5 -4.75 6.81 -13.14
C ASN A 5 -4.41 6.72 -11.63
N GLU A 6 -4.19 7.87 -10.97
CA GLU A 6 -3.66 8.08 -9.60
C GLU A 6 -4.44 7.35 -8.48
N ARG A 7 -5.44 6.55 -8.83
CA ARG A 7 -6.33 5.83 -7.93
C ARG A 7 -6.05 4.33 -7.86
N ARG A 8 -5.10 3.80 -8.65
CA ARG A 8 -4.78 2.36 -8.67
C ARG A 8 -3.28 2.14 -8.51
N ILE A 9 -2.93 1.12 -7.73
CA ILE A 9 -1.56 0.62 -7.62
C ILE A 9 -1.35 -0.34 -8.80
N GLU A 10 -0.33 -0.08 -9.60
CA GLU A 10 -0.02 -0.85 -10.81
C GLU A 10 1.33 -1.57 -10.72
N THR A 11 2.26 -1.04 -9.92
CA THR A 11 3.62 -1.57 -9.79
C THR A 11 3.95 -1.97 -8.36
N GLU A 12 4.93 -2.86 -8.20
CA GLU A 12 5.43 -3.27 -6.89
C GLU A 12 6.02 -2.08 -6.12
N GLU A 13 6.71 -1.15 -6.81
CA GLU A 13 7.24 0.06 -6.17
C GLU A 13 6.12 0.92 -5.56
N GLN A 14 5.01 1.11 -6.27
CA GLN A 14 3.85 1.84 -5.76
C GLN A 14 3.20 1.11 -4.58
N TYR A 15 3.17 -0.22 -4.62
CA TYR A 15 2.67 -1.04 -3.52
C TYR A 15 3.53 -0.88 -2.26
N GLN A 16 4.85 -1.00 -2.38
CA GLN A 16 5.79 -0.82 -1.27
C GLN A 16 5.74 0.59 -0.67
N LYS A 17 5.70 1.63 -1.52
CA LYS A 17 5.51 3.02 -1.06
C LYS A 17 4.19 3.21 -0.32
N SER A 18 3.11 2.58 -0.81
CA SER A 18 1.79 2.65 -0.17
C SER A 18 1.78 1.94 1.19
N LEU A 19 2.44 0.79 1.30
CA LEU A 19 2.61 0.08 2.58
C LEU A 19 3.38 0.93 3.59
N GLN A 20 4.50 1.52 3.18
CA GLN A 20 5.29 2.39 4.05
C GLN A 20 4.47 3.59 4.54
N TRP A 21 3.71 4.22 3.63
CA TRP A 21 2.83 5.33 3.97
C TRP A 21 1.76 4.93 4.98
N LEU A 22 1.13 3.76 4.84
CA LEU A 22 0.16 3.25 5.82
C LEU A 22 0.79 3.08 7.21
N VAL A 23 1.98 2.49 7.30
CA VAL A 23 2.65 2.31 8.60
C VAL A 23 2.94 3.66 9.26
N GLU A 24 3.47 4.62 8.51
CA GLU A 24 3.77 5.97 9.04
C GLU A 24 2.49 6.70 9.48
N LYS A 25 1.42 6.63 8.68
CA LYS A 25 0.18 7.34 9.01
C LYS A 25 -0.61 6.70 10.14
N ALA A 26 -0.51 5.38 10.34
CA ALA A 26 -1.10 4.72 11.50
C ALA A 26 -0.57 5.33 12.81
N GLN A 27 0.75 5.52 12.92
CA GLN A 27 1.37 6.14 14.09
C GLN A 27 0.89 7.59 14.32
N LEU A 28 0.69 8.34 13.23
CA LEU A 28 0.20 9.72 13.31
C LEU A 28 -1.29 9.78 13.72
N ILE A 29 -2.13 8.87 13.24
CA ILE A 29 -3.57 8.80 13.58
C ILE A 29 -3.79 8.51 15.07
N GLU A 30 -2.90 7.72 15.67
CA GLU A 30 -2.94 7.39 17.09
C GLU A 30 -2.30 8.47 17.98
N HIS A 31 -1.70 9.50 17.38
CA HIS A 31 -1.01 10.53 18.12
C HIS A 31 -2.00 11.40 18.93
N PRO A 32 -1.82 11.58 20.25
CA PRO A 32 -2.79 12.24 21.13
C PRO A 32 -2.96 13.75 20.88
N LEU A 33 -2.02 14.37 20.17
CA LEU A 33 -2.10 15.80 19.80
C LEU A 33 -2.67 16.05 18.40
N LEU A 34 -3.09 15.00 17.67
CA LEU A 34 -3.75 15.19 16.39
C LEU A 34 -5.19 15.66 16.61
N ASP A 35 -5.56 16.77 15.99
CA ASP A 35 -6.94 17.27 16.06
C ASP A 35 -7.92 16.29 15.41
N GLU A 36 -9.15 16.26 15.92
CA GLU A 36 -10.22 15.37 15.45
C GLU A 36 -10.48 15.51 13.95
N GLN A 37 -10.53 16.73 13.43
CA GLN A 37 -10.81 17.00 12.01
C GLN A 37 -9.68 16.46 11.11
N SER A 38 -8.43 16.70 11.48
CA SER A 38 -7.25 16.16 10.79
C SER A 38 -7.20 14.65 10.88
N ARG A 39 -7.55 14.08 12.05
CA ARG A 39 -7.62 12.64 12.28
C ARG A 39 -8.67 11.98 11.39
N GLU A 40 -9.88 12.51 11.33
CA GLU A 40 -10.94 12.00 10.46
C GLU A 40 -10.54 12.05 8.97
N LYS A 41 -9.94 13.17 8.54
CA LYS A 41 -9.47 13.31 7.17
C LYS A 41 -8.37 12.30 6.84
N LEU A 42 -7.42 12.12 7.76
CA LEU A 42 -6.31 11.19 7.59
C LEU A 42 -6.78 9.74 7.61
N LEU A 43 -7.75 9.40 8.46
CA LEU A 43 -8.42 8.10 8.48
C LEU A 43 -9.10 7.78 7.15
N ARG A 44 -9.86 8.71 6.56
CA ARG A 44 -10.48 8.50 5.24
C ARG A 44 -9.45 8.23 4.16
N GLN A 45 -8.32 8.95 4.19
CA GLN A 45 -7.23 8.72 3.23
C GLN A 45 -6.54 7.37 3.50
N TYR A 46 -6.36 7.02 4.77
CA TYR A 46 -5.82 5.73 5.20
C TYR A 46 -6.66 4.57 4.68
N ASP A 47 -7.96 4.58 4.93
CA ASP A 47 -8.89 3.54 4.46
C ASP A 47 -8.86 3.40 2.94
N PHE A 48 -8.80 4.53 2.21
CA PHE A 48 -8.69 4.52 0.77
C PHE A 48 -7.40 3.82 0.29
N VAL A 49 -6.23 4.21 0.83
CA VAL A 49 -4.95 3.62 0.44
C VAL A 49 -4.89 2.14 0.83
N ALA A 50 -5.37 1.79 2.03
CA ALA A 50 -5.46 0.41 2.50
C ALA A 50 -6.30 -0.46 1.56
N SER A 51 -7.45 0.05 1.11
CA SER A 51 -8.29 -0.63 0.11
C SER A 51 -7.52 -0.90 -1.19
N LYS A 52 -6.75 0.08 -1.70
CA LYS A 52 -5.94 -0.09 -2.93
C LYS A 52 -4.82 -1.10 -2.79
N VAL A 53 -4.15 -1.13 -1.64
CA VAL A 53 -3.13 -2.13 -1.30
C VAL A 53 -3.74 -3.54 -1.29
N ILE A 54 -4.92 -3.70 -0.68
CA ILE A 54 -5.64 -4.98 -0.64
C ILE A 54 -6.07 -5.41 -2.04
N GLU A 55 -6.62 -4.49 -2.85
CA GLU A 55 -7.01 -4.76 -4.24
C GLU A 55 -5.81 -5.22 -5.09
N TYR A 56 -4.66 -4.54 -4.97
CA TYR A 56 -3.43 -4.93 -5.66
C TYR A 56 -2.99 -6.34 -5.28
N ARG A 57 -2.91 -6.63 -3.98
CA ARG A 57 -2.50 -7.93 -3.47
C ARG A 57 -3.45 -9.05 -3.89
N ARG A 58 -4.76 -8.79 -3.93
CA ARG A 58 -5.77 -9.76 -4.39
C ARG A 58 -5.67 -10.05 -5.88
N ASN A 59 -5.35 -9.04 -6.68
CA ASN A 59 -5.25 -9.17 -8.14
C ASN A 59 -3.90 -9.79 -8.59
N ARG A 60 -2.87 -9.77 -7.74
CA ARG A 60 -1.59 -10.47 -7.97
C ARG A 60 -1.83 -11.98 -7.86
N SER A 61 -2.00 -12.64 -9.02
CA SER A 61 -2.29 -14.08 -9.11
C SER A 61 -1.23 -14.93 -8.39
N PRO A 62 -1.59 -16.09 -7.80
CA PRO A 62 -0.63 -16.97 -7.10
C PRO A 62 0.45 -17.59 -8.02
N LYS A 63 0.34 -17.42 -9.34
CA LYS A 63 1.34 -17.89 -10.31
C LYS A 63 2.65 -17.10 -10.26
N GLU A 64 2.65 -15.87 -9.74
CA GLU A 64 3.86 -15.04 -9.60
C GLU A 64 4.64 -15.34 -8.31
N LYS A 65 3.92 -15.70 -7.22
CA LYS A 65 4.52 -16.09 -5.92
C LYS A 65 5.56 -17.20 -6.07
N ARG A 66 5.27 -18.16 -6.96
CA ARG A 66 6.12 -19.33 -7.22
C ARG A 66 7.45 -19.00 -7.91
N LYS A 67 7.62 -17.84 -8.55
CA LYS A 67 8.88 -17.48 -9.22
C LYS A 67 9.85 -16.76 -8.29
N GLU A 68 9.35 -15.92 -7.39
CA GLU A 68 10.18 -15.30 -6.33
C GLU A 68 10.69 -16.36 -5.34
N GLU A 69 9.85 -17.30 -4.90
CA GLU A 69 10.26 -18.39 -3.98
C GLU A 69 11.30 -19.35 -4.59
N ILE A 70 11.29 -19.54 -5.92
CA ILE A 70 12.27 -20.41 -6.62
C ILE A 70 13.59 -19.66 -6.88
N SER A 71 13.54 -18.35 -7.11
CA SER A 71 14.74 -17.53 -7.33
C SER A 71 15.63 -17.44 -6.08
N ASP A 72 15.03 -17.42 -4.89
CA ASP A 72 15.73 -17.38 -3.59
C ASP A 72 16.50 -18.67 -3.28
N TRP A 73 16.16 -19.78 -3.95
CA TRP A 73 16.77 -21.12 -3.80
C TRP A 73 17.85 -21.46 -4.84
N LEU A 74 18.09 -20.58 -5.81
CA LEU A 74 18.99 -20.82 -6.96
C LEU A 74 20.30 -20.02 -6.88
N ASP A 75 20.57 -19.34 -5.76
CA ASP A 75 21.75 -18.49 -5.54
C ASP A 75 22.81 -19.15 -4.62
N ASP A 76 22.82 -20.49 -4.49
CA ASP A 76 23.87 -21.28 -3.80
C ASP A 76 24.56 -22.28 -4.76
#